data_AF-A0A517RKW7-F1
#
_entry.id   AF-A0A517RKW7-F1
#
_cell.length_a   1.000
_cell.length_b   1.000
_cell.length_c   1.000
_cell.angle_alpha   90.00
_cell.angle_beta   90.00
_cell.angle_gamma   90.00
#
_symmetry.space_group_name_H-M   'P 1'
#
loop_
_entity.id
_entity.type
_entity.pdbx_description
1 polymer ?
#
loop_
_entity_poly.entity_id
_entity_poly.type
_entity_poly.pdbx_seq_one_letter_code
_entity_poly.pdbx_strand_id
1 'polypeptide(L)'
;MHFEAVLLKTFLHEFWLFGIKQASACIFGGFLLAMMILTRFWYPFDFLYRYDFLFLAAVAFQIFLLCFRLESPREAVVILIFHFVATVMELFKTSDGIRSWQYPEPFVIGIGNVPLFAGFMYSAVGSYIARVWRIFDFRYSSYPPMWSTVVLVTLIYVNFFSHHFVTDIRWLLIFASLLMFGKIQIYFKMNQVHRHMPLVVGWLLVALFIWFAENLATYANVWIYPEQTDHWQMVPPSKLVAWYLLMMLSFVLVSLVNRPMIYNEPTPHNEK
;
A
#
# COMPACT_ATOMS: atom_id res chain seq x y z
N MET A 1 -24.93 31.84 -8.33
CA MET A 1 -24.56 31.56 -9.74
C MET A 1 -23.07 31.77 -10.08
N HIS A 2 -22.52 33.00 -10.15
CA HIS A 2 -21.10 33.19 -10.52
C HIS A 2 -20.11 32.63 -9.48
N PHE A 3 -20.38 32.86 -8.18
CA PHE A 3 -19.58 32.33 -7.07
C PHE A 3 -19.58 30.79 -7.01
N GLU A 4 -20.75 30.16 -7.22
CA GLU A 4 -20.88 28.70 -7.25
C GLU A 4 -20.14 28.09 -8.44
N ALA A 5 -20.15 28.76 -9.60
CA ALA A 5 -19.39 28.31 -10.78
C ALA A 5 -17.87 28.38 -10.55
N VAL A 6 -17.37 29.41 -9.85
CA VAL A 6 -15.95 29.55 -9.49
C VAL A 6 -15.53 28.47 -8.47
N LEU A 7 -16.37 28.21 -7.46
CA LEU A 7 -16.15 27.14 -6.48
C LEU A 7 -16.11 25.76 -7.14
N LEU A 8 -17.08 25.47 -8.02
CA LEU A 8 -17.13 24.20 -8.75
C LEU A 8 -15.90 24.03 -9.65
N LYS A 9 -15.49 25.07 -10.38
CA LYS A 9 -14.28 25.02 -11.22
C LYS A 9 -13.02 24.76 -10.39
N THR A 10 -12.93 25.38 -9.22
CA THR A 10 -11.79 25.20 -8.29
C THR A 10 -11.79 23.78 -7.74
N PHE A 11 -12.94 23.28 -7.31
CA PHE A 11 -13.10 21.91 -6.81
C PHE A 11 -12.73 20.87 -7.88
N LEU A 12 -13.24 20.99 -9.11
CA LEU A 12 -12.93 20.06 -10.20
C LEU A 12 -11.43 20.08 -10.55
N HIS A 13 -10.82 21.26 -10.54
CA HIS A 13 -9.38 21.40 -10.78
C HIS A 13 -8.56 20.74 -9.66
N GLU A 14 -8.91 20.97 -8.38
CA GLU A 14 -8.25 20.32 -7.25
C GLU A 14 -8.45 18.79 -7.25
N PHE A 15 -9.65 18.32 -7.60
CA PHE A 15 -9.96 16.91 -7.72
C PHE A 15 -9.13 16.23 -8.83
N TRP A 16 -9.03 16.87 -10.00
CA TRP A 16 -8.19 16.39 -11.10
C TRP A 16 -6.71 16.35 -10.70
N LEU A 17 -6.21 17.41 -10.07
CA LEU A 17 -4.83 17.49 -9.59
C LEU A 17 -4.54 16.43 -8.52
N PHE A 18 -5.49 16.18 -7.62
CA PHE A 18 -5.41 15.10 -6.65
C PHE A 18 -5.27 13.76 -7.34
N GLY A 19 -6.10 13.48 -8.34
CA GLY A 19 -6.03 12.27 -9.16
C GLY A 19 -4.65 12.08 -9.82
N ILE A 20 -4.11 13.14 -10.45
CA ILE A 20 -2.76 13.10 -11.05
C ILE A 20 -1.68 12.82 -10.00
N LYS A 21 -1.75 13.48 -8.84
CA LYS A 21 -0.77 13.25 -7.76
C LYS A 21 -0.86 11.84 -7.19
N GLN A 22 -2.07 11.29 -7.05
CA GLN A 22 -2.27 9.90 -6.62
C GLN A 22 -1.74 8.92 -7.66
N ALA A 23 -2.07 9.13 -8.94
CA ALA A 23 -1.54 8.33 -10.06
C ALA A 23 -0.01 8.39 -10.13
N SER A 24 0.54 9.59 -9.94
CA SER A 24 1.99 9.79 -9.86
C SER A 24 2.55 9.00 -8.70
N ALA A 25 1.96 9.06 -7.50
CA ALA A 25 2.41 8.34 -6.30
C ALA A 25 2.34 6.81 -6.45
N CYS A 26 1.36 6.29 -7.19
CA CYS A 26 1.19 4.85 -7.41
C CYS A 26 1.92 4.29 -8.64
N ILE A 27 2.79 5.06 -9.31
CA ILE A 27 3.43 4.64 -10.58
C ILE A 27 4.05 3.23 -10.53
N PHE A 28 4.70 2.86 -9.42
CA PHE A 28 5.28 1.52 -9.26
C PHE A 28 4.19 0.44 -9.15
N GLY A 29 3.20 0.62 -8.28
CA GLY A 29 2.07 -0.31 -8.15
C GLY A 29 1.22 -0.40 -9.41
N GLY A 30 0.97 0.72 -10.09
CA GLY A 30 0.28 0.77 -11.37
C GLY A 30 1.02 0.03 -12.47
N PHE A 31 2.36 0.18 -12.53
CA PHE A 31 3.21 -0.61 -13.42
C PHE A 31 3.09 -2.11 -13.13
N LEU A 32 3.25 -2.54 -11.87
CA LEU A 32 3.13 -3.97 -11.52
C LEU A 32 1.76 -4.52 -11.90
N LEU A 33 0.69 -3.80 -11.57
CA LEU A 33 -0.69 -4.22 -11.89
C LEU A 33 -0.91 -4.34 -13.40
N ALA A 34 -0.40 -3.36 -14.18
CA ALA A 34 -0.45 -3.42 -15.64
C ALA A 34 0.31 -4.64 -16.17
N MET A 35 1.50 -4.94 -15.64
CA MET A 35 2.28 -6.11 -16.03
C MET A 35 1.58 -7.43 -15.67
N MET A 36 0.98 -7.53 -14.50
CA MET A 36 0.20 -8.72 -14.09
C MET A 36 -0.95 -8.99 -15.06
N ILE A 37 -1.71 -7.94 -15.41
CA ILE A 37 -2.85 -8.05 -16.33
C ILE A 37 -2.37 -8.36 -17.75
N LEU A 38 -1.37 -7.62 -18.26
CA LEU A 38 -0.86 -7.81 -19.61
C LEU A 38 -0.33 -9.24 -19.80
N THR A 39 0.50 -9.72 -18.86
CA THR A 39 1.06 -11.07 -18.93
C THR A 39 0.03 -12.17 -18.70
N ARG A 40 -1.12 -11.87 -18.08
CA ARG A 40 -2.23 -12.83 -18.02
C ARG A 40 -2.82 -13.10 -19.40
N PHE A 41 -2.98 -12.07 -20.22
CA PHE A 41 -3.59 -12.17 -21.54
C PHE A 41 -2.59 -12.52 -22.64
N TRP A 42 -1.34 -12.07 -22.50
CA TRP A 42 -0.31 -12.30 -23.50
C TRP A 42 1.07 -12.39 -22.84
N TYR A 43 1.63 -13.59 -22.83
CA TYR A 43 2.98 -13.85 -22.35
C TYR A 43 3.70 -14.80 -23.33
N PRO A 44 4.63 -14.29 -24.16
CA PRO A 44 5.19 -15.05 -25.29
C PRO A 44 6.51 -15.78 -24.96
N PHE A 45 6.97 -15.76 -23.71
CA PHE A 45 8.28 -16.29 -23.35
C PHE A 45 8.17 -17.72 -22.83
N ASP A 46 8.72 -18.68 -23.57
CA ASP A 46 8.73 -20.10 -23.16
C ASP A 46 9.93 -20.45 -22.27
N PHE A 47 10.99 -19.64 -22.30
CA PHE A 47 12.25 -19.88 -21.56
C PHE A 47 12.30 -19.21 -20.18
N LEU A 48 11.31 -18.39 -19.86
CA LEU A 48 11.25 -17.61 -18.62
C LEU A 48 9.87 -17.78 -18.02
N TYR A 49 9.78 -18.15 -16.75
CA TYR A 49 8.47 -18.24 -16.11
C TYR A 49 7.88 -16.87 -15.85
N ARG A 50 6.55 -16.77 -15.89
CA ARG A 50 5.84 -15.50 -15.76
C ARG A 50 6.19 -14.75 -14.47
N TYR A 51 6.25 -15.45 -13.33
CA TYR A 51 6.65 -14.83 -12.07
C TYR A 51 8.09 -14.30 -12.09
N ASP A 52 9.02 -15.03 -12.71
CA ASP A 52 10.42 -14.61 -12.82
C ASP A 52 10.54 -13.37 -13.70
N PHE A 53 9.78 -13.32 -14.81
CA PHE A 53 9.67 -12.12 -15.62
C PHE A 53 9.07 -10.94 -14.87
N LEU A 54 7.98 -11.15 -14.13
CA LEU A 54 7.36 -10.09 -13.32
C LEU A 54 8.32 -9.58 -12.24
N PHE A 55 9.11 -10.46 -11.61
CA PHE A 55 10.18 -10.09 -10.69
C PHE A 55 11.25 -9.23 -11.38
N LEU A 56 11.78 -9.68 -12.52
CA LEU A 56 12.79 -8.93 -13.28
C LEU A 56 12.26 -7.58 -13.77
N ALA A 57 11.01 -7.52 -14.21
CA ALA A 57 10.33 -6.29 -14.60
C ALA A 57 10.20 -5.33 -13.41
N ALA A 58 9.84 -5.83 -12.22
CA ALA A 58 9.78 -5.04 -11.00
C ALA A 58 11.15 -4.46 -10.62
N VAL A 59 12.21 -5.28 -10.68
CA VAL A 59 13.59 -4.83 -10.42
C VAL A 59 14.04 -3.78 -11.44
N ALA A 60 13.81 -4.03 -12.73
CA ALA A 60 14.17 -3.09 -13.80
C ALA A 60 13.44 -1.76 -13.64
N PHE A 61 12.14 -1.79 -13.32
CA PHE A 61 11.37 -0.58 -13.10
C PHE A 61 11.78 0.16 -11.83
N GLN A 62 12.11 -0.56 -10.75
CA GLN A 62 12.67 0.02 -9.54
C GLN A 62 13.98 0.76 -9.82
N ILE A 63 14.89 0.15 -10.60
CA ILE A 63 16.14 0.78 -11.03
C ILE A 63 15.84 2.02 -11.89
N PHE A 64 14.89 1.91 -12.83
CA PHE A 64 14.45 3.05 -13.64
C PHE A 64 13.98 4.23 -12.77
N LEU A 65 13.12 3.99 -11.77
CA LEU A 65 12.64 5.06 -10.88
C LEU A 65 13.78 5.74 -10.12
N LEU A 66 14.81 5.00 -9.72
CA LEU A 66 16.00 5.54 -9.04
C LEU A 66 16.92 6.31 -10.00
N CYS A 67 17.23 5.75 -11.17
CA CYS A 67 18.09 6.38 -12.18
C CYS A 67 17.52 7.73 -12.65
N PHE A 68 16.20 7.81 -12.84
CA PHE A 68 15.50 9.02 -13.24
C PHE A 68 15.10 9.91 -12.05
N ARG A 69 15.53 9.58 -10.82
CA ARG A 69 15.26 10.34 -9.59
C ARG A 69 13.77 10.57 -9.31
N LEU A 70 12.92 9.68 -9.80
CA LEU A 70 11.49 9.63 -9.48
C LEU A 70 11.26 9.04 -8.07
N GLU A 71 12.23 8.25 -7.61
CA GLU A 71 12.38 7.74 -6.26
C GLU A 71 13.78 8.04 -5.70
N SER A 72 13.85 8.17 -4.38
CA SER A 72 15.07 8.42 -3.61
C SER A 72 15.65 7.11 -3.06
N PRO A 73 16.96 7.07 -2.76
CA PRO A 73 17.57 5.91 -2.10
C PRO A 73 16.91 5.55 -0.76
N ARG A 74 16.39 6.55 -0.04
CA ARG A 74 15.65 6.34 1.21
C ARG A 74 14.32 5.62 0.97
N GLU A 75 13.62 5.96 -0.11
CA GLU A 75 12.41 5.23 -0.56
C GLU A 75 12.77 3.80 -0.99
N ALA A 76 13.93 3.57 -1.63
CA ALA A 76 14.39 2.20 -1.97
C ALA A 76 14.63 1.31 -0.74
N VAL A 77 15.13 1.87 0.38
CA VAL A 77 15.27 1.13 1.64
C VAL A 77 13.91 0.68 2.17
N VAL A 78 12.89 1.53 2.08
CA VAL A 78 11.51 1.16 2.43
C VAL A 78 11.06 -0.03 1.59
N ILE A 79 11.26 0.04 0.28
CA ILE A 79 10.87 -1.01 -0.68
C ILE A 79 11.55 -2.34 -0.33
N LEU A 80 12.83 -2.33 0.04
CA LEU A 80 13.57 -3.51 0.47
C LEU A 80 13.05 -4.10 1.80
N ILE A 81 12.74 -3.25 2.79
CA ILE A 81 12.18 -3.72 4.07
C ILE A 81 10.81 -4.37 3.84
N PHE A 82 9.96 -3.73 3.05
CA PHE A 82 8.65 -4.28 2.70
C PHE A 82 8.80 -5.61 1.95
N HIS A 83 9.75 -5.71 1.02
CA HIS A 83 10.00 -6.94 0.28
C HIS A 83 10.30 -8.08 1.25
N PHE A 84 11.24 -7.86 2.18
CA PHE A 84 11.63 -8.86 3.17
C PHE A 84 10.47 -9.25 4.11
N VAL A 85 9.84 -8.26 4.75
CA VAL A 85 8.75 -8.48 5.72
C VAL A 85 7.55 -9.18 5.06
N ALA A 86 7.27 -8.85 3.81
CA ALA A 86 6.23 -9.49 3.02
C ALA A 86 6.59 -10.93 2.63
N THR A 87 7.81 -11.19 2.13
CA THR A 87 8.25 -12.54 1.80
C THR A 87 8.15 -13.48 3.00
N VAL A 88 8.49 -13.01 4.21
CA VAL A 88 8.32 -13.80 5.44
C VAL A 88 6.85 -14.14 5.71
N MET A 89 5.96 -13.17 5.54
CA MET A 89 4.51 -13.40 5.70
C MET A 89 3.97 -14.36 4.65
N GLU A 90 4.37 -14.18 3.40
CA GLU A 90 3.98 -15.04 2.27
C GLU A 90 4.42 -16.48 2.48
N LEU A 91 5.66 -16.71 2.92
CA LEU A 91 6.18 -18.05 3.21
C LEU A 91 5.32 -18.77 4.26
N PHE A 92 4.93 -18.05 5.32
CA PHE A 92 4.04 -18.61 6.32
C PHE A 92 2.63 -18.84 5.79
N LYS A 93 2.04 -17.85 5.11
CA LYS A 93 0.64 -17.86 4.67
C LYS A 93 0.35 -18.88 3.58
N THR A 94 1.33 -19.15 2.73
CA THR A 94 1.19 -20.11 1.63
C THR A 94 1.65 -21.51 2.01
N SER A 95 2.33 -21.68 3.16
CA SER A 95 2.85 -22.97 3.61
C SER A 95 1.78 -24.08 3.66
N ASP A 96 2.21 -25.33 3.55
CA ASP A 96 1.32 -26.50 3.54
C ASP A 96 0.37 -26.61 4.74
N GLY A 97 0.80 -26.12 5.91
CA GLY A 97 -0.03 -26.13 7.11
C GLY A 97 -1.09 -25.02 7.16
N ILE A 98 -0.95 -23.98 6.34
CA ILE A 98 -1.78 -22.78 6.40
C ILE A 98 -2.63 -22.57 5.15
N ARG A 99 -2.04 -22.69 3.95
CA ARG A 99 -2.70 -22.58 2.63
C ARG A 99 -3.74 -21.47 2.53
N SER A 100 -3.42 -20.28 3.04
CA SER A 100 -4.32 -19.12 2.95
C SER A 100 -4.55 -18.68 1.50
N TRP A 101 -3.58 -18.91 0.63
CA TRP A 101 -3.65 -18.83 -0.84
C TRP A 101 -2.45 -19.60 -1.42
N GLN A 102 -2.39 -19.73 -2.74
CA GLN A 102 -1.28 -20.35 -3.45
C GLN A 102 -0.89 -19.58 -4.71
N TYR A 103 0.37 -19.74 -5.13
CA TYR A 103 0.90 -19.25 -6.39
C TYR A 103 0.79 -20.37 -7.44
N PRO A 104 -0.14 -20.28 -8.41
CA PRO A 104 -0.47 -21.41 -9.30
C PRO A 104 0.54 -21.68 -10.43
N GLU A 105 1.45 -20.75 -10.71
CA GLU A 105 2.39 -20.84 -11.82
C GLU A 105 3.81 -21.23 -11.38
N PRO A 106 4.61 -21.86 -12.26
CA PRO A 106 6.00 -22.18 -11.94
C PRO A 106 6.87 -20.92 -11.80
N PHE A 107 7.96 -21.04 -11.06
CA PHE A 107 9.00 -20.01 -10.92
C PHE A 107 10.35 -20.64 -10.55
N VAL A 108 11.45 -19.97 -10.88
CA VAL A 108 12.80 -20.31 -10.41
C VAL A 108 13.27 -19.30 -9.36
N ILE A 109 12.89 -18.02 -9.50
CA ILE A 109 13.29 -16.93 -8.62
C ILE A 109 12.31 -16.84 -7.45
N GLY A 110 12.51 -17.70 -6.46
CA GLY A 110 11.63 -17.80 -5.30
C GLY A 110 12.31 -18.46 -4.10
N ILE A 111 11.58 -18.49 -2.98
CA ILE A 111 11.96 -19.21 -1.77
C ILE A 111 10.80 -20.14 -1.41
N GLY A 112 11.08 -21.45 -1.33
CA GLY A 112 10.04 -22.45 -1.09
C GLY A 112 8.94 -22.35 -2.14
N ASN A 113 7.71 -22.14 -1.69
CA ASN A 113 6.50 -22.01 -2.49
C ASN A 113 6.12 -20.55 -2.83
N VAL A 114 7.03 -19.60 -2.60
CA VAL A 114 6.78 -18.17 -2.81
C VAL A 114 7.72 -17.61 -3.89
N PRO A 115 7.20 -17.10 -5.03
CA PRO A 115 8.00 -16.36 -5.98
C PRO A 115 8.46 -15.03 -5.35
N LEU A 116 9.71 -14.61 -5.57
CA LEU A 116 10.19 -13.34 -5.01
C LEU A 116 9.43 -12.13 -5.56
N PHE A 117 8.74 -12.27 -6.70
CA PHE A 117 7.79 -11.28 -7.18
C PHE A 117 6.75 -10.88 -6.12
N ALA A 118 6.33 -11.83 -5.27
CA ALA A 118 5.37 -11.57 -4.21
C ALA A 118 5.78 -10.42 -3.29
N GLY A 119 7.06 -10.36 -2.91
CA GLY A 119 7.59 -9.28 -2.08
C GLY A 119 7.37 -7.90 -2.71
N PHE A 120 7.54 -7.78 -4.04
CA PHE A 120 7.33 -6.52 -4.75
C PHE A 120 5.87 -6.05 -4.76
N MET A 121 4.90 -6.96 -4.65
CA MET A 121 3.49 -6.58 -4.54
C MET A 121 3.23 -5.75 -3.27
N TYR A 122 3.88 -6.11 -2.17
CA TYR A 122 3.82 -5.34 -0.91
C TYR A 122 4.74 -4.13 -0.95
N SER A 123 5.93 -4.24 -1.56
CA SER A 123 6.82 -3.10 -1.75
C SER A 123 6.14 -1.97 -2.53
N ALA A 124 5.19 -2.28 -3.42
CA ALA A 124 4.39 -1.27 -4.11
C ALA A 124 3.54 -0.42 -3.17
N VAL A 125 3.00 -1.01 -2.10
CA VAL A 125 2.29 -0.26 -1.05
C VAL A 125 3.27 0.64 -0.29
N GLY A 126 4.46 0.12 0.05
CA GLY A 126 5.51 0.91 0.71
C GLY A 126 6.00 2.10 -0.14
N SER A 127 6.30 1.87 -1.43
CA SER A 127 6.65 2.91 -2.40
C SER A 127 5.54 3.95 -2.49
N TYR A 128 4.27 3.53 -2.65
CA TYR A 128 3.13 4.43 -2.71
C TYR A 128 3.06 5.33 -1.47
N ILE A 129 3.15 4.77 -0.26
CA ILE A 129 3.04 5.56 0.98
C ILE A 129 4.20 6.56 1.09
N ALA A 130 5.42 6.13 0.80
CA ALA A 130 6.58 7.02 0.88
C ALA A 130 6.47 8.18 -0.12
N ARG A 131 6.00 7.90 -1.35
CA ARG A 131 5.86 8.89 -2.40
C ARG A 131 4.66 9.80 -2.22
N VAL A 132 3.50 9.27 -1.84
CA VAL A 132 2.29 10.07 -1.58
C VAL A 132 2.57 11.05 -0.42
N TRP A 133 3.30 10.62 0.60
CA TRP A 133 3.73 11.47 1.71
C TRP A 133 4.55 12.68 1.25
N ARG A 134 5.50 12.44 0.34
CA ARG A 134 6.36 13.49 -0.23
C ARG A 134 5.59 14.39 -1.21
N ILE A 135 4.81 13.83 -2.12
CA ILE A 135 4.07 14.55 -3.18
C ILE A 135 3.00 15.47 -2.59
N PHE A 136 2.35 15.00 -1.53
CA PHE A 136 1.31 15.76 -0.83
C PHE A 136 1.82 16.50 0.39
N ASP A 137 3.12 16.46 0.68
CA ASP A 137 3.70 17.17 1.82
C ASP A 137 2.92 16.93 3.12
N PHE A 138 2.73 15.65 3.48
CA PHE A 138 1.86 15.29 4.60
C PHE A 138 2.30 15.96 5.91
N ARG A 139 1.32 16.50 6.61
CA ARG A 139 1.43 17.03 7.98
C ARG A 139 0.29 16.46 8.82
N TYR A 140 0.42 16.48 10.14
CA TYR A 140 -0.53 15.86 11.06
C TYR A 140 -0.95 16.83 12.16
N SER A 141 -2.19 16.74 12.64
CA SER A 141 -2.62 17.54 13.81
C SER A 141 -1.88 17.15 15.08
N SER A 142 -1.56 15.86 15.22
CA SER A 142 -0.74 15.28 16.27
C SER A 142 -0.24 13.92 15.79
N TYR A 143 0.73 13.34 16.49
CA TYR A 143 1.17 11.97 16.23
C TYR A 143 1.41 11.25 17.56
N PRO A 144 0.94 10.00 17.76
CA PRO A 144 1.15 9.27 19.00
C PRO A 144 2.65 9.02 19.22
N PRO A 145 3.10 8.74 20.45
CA PRO A 145 4.49 8.35 20.68
C PRO A 145 4.90 7.18 19.76
N MET A 146 6.06 7.28 19.10
CA MET A 146 6.50 6.28 18.11
C MET A 146 6.53 4.86 18.66
N TRP A 147 6.84 4.68 19.96
CA TRP A 147 6.86 3.36 20.57
C TRP A 147 5.46 2.71 20.58
N SER A 148 4.39 3.47 20.82
CA SER A 148 3.04 2.91 20.87
C SER A 148 2.54 2.51 19.50
N THR A 149 2.92 3.25 18.46
CA THR A 149 2.61 2.90 17.07
C THR A 149 3.34 1.65 16.63
N VAL A 150 4.63 1.50 17.01
CA VAL A 150 5.43 0.28 16.78
C VAL A 150 4.80 -0.92 17.49
N VAL A 151 4.46 -0.81 18.77
CA VAL A 151 3.79 -1.89 19.51
C VAL A 151 2.50 -2.34 18.81
N LEU A 152 1.65 -1.39 18.40
CA LEU A 152 0.41 -1.71 17.71
C LEU A 152 0.66 -2.49 16.40
N VAL A 153 1.57 -2.04 15.55
CA VAL A 153 1.82 -2.72 14.26
C VAL A 153 2.59 -4.02 14.40
N THR A 154 3.41 -4.18 15.44
CA THR A 154 4.00 -5.46 15.79
C THR A 154 2.92 -6.45 16.23
N LEU A 155 1.97 -6.04 17.06
CA LEU A 155 0.83 -6.89 17.45
C LEU A 155 -0.06 -7.26 16.25
N ILE A 156 -0.27 -6.32 15.32
CA ILE A 156 -0.96 -6.60 14.05
C ILE A 156 -0.19 -7.64 13.23
N TYR A 157 1.12 -7.45 13.06
CA TYR A 157 1.95 -8.38 12.31
C TYR A 157 1.90 -9.78 12.95
N VAL A 158 2.14 -9.89 14.26
CA VAL A 158 2.05 -11.15 15.00
C VAL A 158 0.67 -11.78 14.88
N ASN A 159 -0.42 -11.00 14.99
CA ASN A 159 -1.78 -11.52 14.80
C ASN A 159 -2.01 -12.10 13.40
N PHE A 160 -1.41 -11.52 12.35
CA PHE A 160 -1.46 -12.13 11.02
C PHE A 160 -0.81 -13.52 10.97
N PHE A 161 0.21 -13.81 11.79
CA PHE A 161 0.75 -15.17 11.90
C PHE A 161 -0.07 -16.06 12.83
N SER A 162 -0.45 -15.53 14.00
CA SER A 162 -0.95 -16.34 15.10
C SER A 162 -2.44 -16.69 15.01
N HIS A 163 -3.28 -15.96 14.27
CA HIS A 163 -4.73 -16.22 14.23
C HIS A 163 -5.13 -17.59 13.67
N HIS A 164 -4.18 -18.31 13.06
CA HIS A 164 -4.38 -19.70 12.64
C HIS A 164 -4.31 -20.70 13.80
N PHE A 165 -3.71 -20.30 14.92
CA PHE A 165 -3.47 -21.14 16.09
C PHE A 165 -4.17 -20.64 17.36
N VAL A 166 -4.44 -19.34 17.44
CA VAL A 166 -5.10 -18.70 18.58
C VAL A 166 -6.24 -17.81 18.13
N THR A 167 -7.04 -17.32 19.09
CA THR A 167 -8.15 -16.42 18.81
C THR A 167 -7.69 -15.19 18.01
N ASP A 168 -8.45 -14.90 16.95
CA ASP A 168 -8.21 -13.74 16.13
C ASP A 168 -8.66 -12.45 16.85
N ILE A 169 -7.68 -11.62 17.22
CA ILE A 169 -7.89 -10.36 17.93
C ILE A 169 -7.96 -9.14 16.99
N ARG A 170 -8.17 -9.31 15.68
CA ARG A 170 -8.18 -8.19 14.71
C ARG A 170 -9.11 -7.04 15.10
N TRP A 171 -10.28 -7.34 15.64
CA TRP A 171 -11.25 -6.31 16.05
C TRP A 171 -10.79 -5.50 17.24
N LEU A 172 -10.06 -6.13 18.17
CA LEU A 172 -9.41 -5.42 19.28
C LEU A 172 -8.31 -4.49 18.75
N LEU A 173 -7.53 -4.94 17.76
CA LEU A 173 -6.46 -4.13 17.14
C LEU A 173 -7.02 -2.95 16.34
N ILE A 174 -8.16 -3.12 15.65
CA ILE A 174 -8.88 -2.02 14.99
C ILE A 174 -9.42 -1.04 16.02
N PHE A 175 -10.00 -1.53 17.11
CA PHE A 175 -10.48 -0.63 18.17
C PHE A 175 -9.33 0.18 18.77
N ALA A 176 -8.19 -0.47 19.05
CA ALA A 176 -6.98 0.19 19.52
C ALA A 176 -6.45 1.23 18.52
N SER A 177 -6.49 0.93 17.21
CA SER A 177 -6.10 1.90 16.19
C SER A 177 -7.02 3.11 16.12
N LEU A 178 -8.33 2.91 16.22
CA LEU A 178 -9.31 3.99 16.21
C LEU A 178 -9.18 4.88 17.45
N LEU A 179 -8.90 4.30 18.62
CA LEU A 179 -8.59 5.08 19.82
C LEU A 179 -7.32 5.91 19.65
N MET A 180 -6.28 5.33 19.04
CA MET A 180 -4.98 5.98 18.89
C MET A 180 -4.96 7.06 17.80
N PHE A 181 -5.63 6.82 16.66
CA PHE A 181 -5.55 7.67 15.47
C PHE A 181 -6.87 8.35 15.08
N GLY A 182 -8.00 8.02 15.71
CA GLY A 182 -9.32 8.49 15.29
C GLY A 182 -9.52 10.01 15.36
N LYS A 183 -8.74 10.69 16.22
CA LYS A 183 -8.76 12.17 16.33
C LYS A 183 -7.71 12.86 15.46
N ILE A 184 -6.83 12.09 14.80
CA ILE A 184 -5.72 12.64 14.03
C ILE A 184 -6.21 13.05 12.65
N GLN A 185 -5.93 14.30 12.29
CA GLN A 185 -6.16 14.84 10.96
C GLN A 185 -4.87 14.77 10.18
N ILE A 186 -4.96 14.29 8.93
CA ILE A 186 -3.88 14.40 7.96
C ILE A 186 -4.12 15.62 7.08
N TYR A 187 -3.10 16.45 6.93
CA TYR A 187 -3.07 17.62 6.08
C TYR A 187 -2.22 17.31 4.86
N PHE A 188 -2.76 17.55 3.67
CA PHE A 188 -2.13 17.25 2.39
C PHE A 188 -2.23 18.46 1.45
N LYS A 189 -1.09 18.82 0.87
CA LYS A 189 -0.92 19.96 -0.02
C LYS A 189 -1.38 19.62 -1.44
N MET A 190 -2.48 20.23 -1.88
CA MET A 190 -2.97 20.07 -3.25
C MET A 190 -2.14 20.89 -4.23
N ASN A 191 -2.12 22.20 -4.08
CA ASN A 191 -1.27 23.11 -4.83
C ASN A 191 -0.46 23.99 -3.88
N GLN A 192 -1.04 25.09 -3.41
CA GLN A 192 -0.42 25.96 -2.40
C GLN A 192 -1.03 25.75 -1.00
N VAL A 193 -2.27 25.25 -0.93
CA VAL A 193 -3.03 25.10 0.32
C VAL A 193 -3.07 23.64 0.77
N HIS A 194 -2.93 23.41 2.07
CA HIS A 194 -3.19 22.13 2.70
C HIS A 194 -4.70 21.93 2.90
N ARG A 195 -5.22 20.86 2.33
CA ARG A 195 -6.54 20.31 2.66
C ARG A 195 -6.37 19.26 3.75
N HIS A 196 -7.43 18.87 4.45
CA HIS A 196 -7.34 17.89 5.52
C HIS A 196 -8.50 16.89 5.50
N MET A 197 -8.25 15.73 6.10
CA MET A 197 -9.27 14.72 6.39
C MET A 197 -8.83 13.89 7.62
N PRO A 198 -9.74 13.12 8.25
CA PRO A 198 -9.35 12.17 9.28
C PRO A 198 -8.37 11.13 8.73
N LEU A 199 -7.26 10.89 9.43
CA LEU A 199 -6.21 9.95 8.99
C LEU A 199 -6.77 8.54 8.74
N VAL A 200 -7.67 8.09 9.62
CA VAL A 200 -8.33 6.78 9.51
C VAL A 200 -9.17 6.64 8.24
N VAL A 201 -9.77 7.72 7.74
CA VAL A 201 -10.50 7.74 6.47
C VAL A 201 -9.52 7.59 5.31
N GLY A 202 -8.38 8.28 5.37
CA GLY A 202 -7.30 8.11 4.39
C GLY A 202 -6.83 6.67 4.29
N TRP A 203 -6.58 6.00 5.43
CA TRP A 203 -6.19 4.59 5.43
C TRP A 203 -7.27 3.67 4.90
N LEU A 204 -8.54 3.90 5.24
CA LEU A 204 -9.66 3.11 4.71
C LEU A 204 -9.76 3.24 3.18
N LEU A 205 -9.59 4.45 2.65
CA LEU A 205 -9.58 4.68 1.19
C LEU A 205 -8.41 3.94 0.53
N VAL A 206 -7.20 4.02 1.09
CA VAL A 206 -6.05 3.28 0.55
C VAL A 206 -6.29 1.77 0.60
N ALA A 207 -6.79 1.24 1.72
CA ALA A 207 -7.14 -0.17 1.87
C ALA A 207 -8.18 -0.62 0.83
N LEU A 208 -9.16 0.23 0.50
CA LEU A 208 -10.15 -0.03 -0.54
C LEU A 208 -9.51 -0.16 -1.93
N PHE A 209 -8.58 0.75 -2.28
CA PHE A 209 -7.84 0.65 -3.54
C PHE A 209 -6.91 -0.57 -3.61
N ILE A 210 -6.32 -0.97 -2.49
CA ILE A 210 -5.54 -2.22 -2.44
C ILE A 210 -6.45 -3.42 -2.66
N TRP A 211 -7.65 -3.43 -2.08
CA TRP A 211 -8.63 -4.50 -2.32
C TRP A 211 -9.08 -4.58 -3.79
N PHE A 212 -9.23 -3.44 -4.49
CA PHE A 212 -9.44 -3.45 -5.94
C PHE A 212 -8.25 -4.04 -6.70
N ALA A 213 -7.02 -3.68 -6.32
CA ALA A 213 -5.81 -4.24 -6.92
C ALA A 213 -5.70 -5.76 -6.68
N GLU A 214 -6.08 -6.24 -5.50
CA GLU A 214 -6.15 -7.67 -5.18
C GLU A 214 -7.17 -8.41 -6.07
N ASN A 215 -8.34 -7.84 -6.32
CA ASN A 215 -9.31 -8.43 -7.24
C ASN A 215 -8.76 -8.57 -8.66
N LEU A 216 -8.05 -7.54 -9.14
CA LEU A 216 -7.40 -7.57 -10.45
C LEU A 216 -6.24 -8.56 -10.50
N ALA A 217 -5.45 -8.68 -9.43
CA ALA A 217 -4.31 -9.59 -9.39
C ALA A 217 -4.76 -11.07 -9.29
N THR A 218 -5.80 -11.36 -8.50
CA THR A 218 -6.42 -12.70 -8.47
C THR A 218 -7.08 -13.04 -9.80
N TYR A 219 -7.72 -12.07 -10.46
CA TYR A 219 -8.24 -12.23 -11.83
C TYR A 219 -7.12 -12.51 -12.84
N ALA A 220 -5.98 -11.84 -12.66
CA ALA A 220 -4.76 -12.06 -13.42
C ALA A 220 -4.01 -13.34 -13.04
N ASN A 221 -4.61 -14.21 -12.22
CA ASN A 221 -4.08 -15.49 -11.76
C ASN A 221 -2.71 -15.38 -11.07
N VAL A 222 -2.41 -14.22 -10.45
CA VAL A 222 -1.12 -14.00 -9.76
C VAL A 222 -1.06 -14.80 -8.48
N TRP A 223 -2.16 -14.91 -7.74
CA TRP A 223 -2.37 -15.90 -6.70
C TRP A 223 -3.84 -16.28 -6.70
N ILE A 224 -4.16 -17.43 -6.11
CA ILE A 224 -5.54 -17.90 -5.99
C ILE A 224 -5.86 -18.26 -4.54
N TYR A 225 -7.04 -17.82 -4.11
CA TYR A 225 -7.64 -18.25 -2.85
C TYR A 225 -8.24 -19.66 -2.98
N PRO A 226 -8.36 -20.43 -1.88
CA PRO A 226 -8.98 -21.76 -1.92
C PRO A 226 -10.37 -21.75 -2.58
N GLU A 227 -11.16 -20.71 -2.32
CA GLU A 227 -12.50 -20.55 -2.89
C GLU A 227 -12.49 -20.14 -4.37
N GLN A 228 -11.34 -19.81 -4.96
CA GLN A 228 -11.19 -19.40 -6.37
C GLN A 228 -10.58 -20.51 -7.25
N THR A 229 -10.43 -21.74 -6.74
CA THR A 229 -9.74 -22.82 -7.45
C THR A 229 -10.42 -23.22 -8.76
N ASP A 230 -11.77 -23.25 -8.78
CA ASP A 230 -12.54 -23.67 -9.95
C ASP A 230 -12.87 -22.52 -10.90
N HIS A 231 -13.18 -21.35 -10.34
CA HIS A 231 -13.52 -20.15 -11.10
C HIS A 231 -13.17 -18.89 -10.31
N TRP A 232 -12.87 -17.81 -11.02
CA TRP A 232 -12.66 -16.53 -10.38
C TRP A 232 -13.99 -16.01 -9.80
N GLN A 233 -13.93 -15.60 -8.54
CA GLN A 233 -14.97 -14.84 -7.87
C GLN A 233 -14.36 -13.65 -7.15
N MET A 234 -15.17 -12.62 -6.93
CA MET A 234 -14.72 -11.40 -6.26
C MET A 234 -14.19 -11.74 -4.86
N VAL A 235 -13.05 -11.16 -4.51
CA VAL A 235 -12.45 -11.35 -3.18
C VAL A 235 -13.40 -10.77 -2.12
N PRO A 236 -13.75 -11.50 -1.05
CA PRO A 236 -14.75 -11.04 -0.09
C PRO A 236 -14.42 -9.66 0.52
N PRO A 237 -15.42 -8.78 0.74
CA PRO A 237 -15.21 -7.49 1.39
C PRO A 237 -14.64 -7.59 2.81
N SER A 238 -14.78 -8.75 3.47
CA SER A 238 -14.17 -9.01 4.78
C SER A 238 -12.64 -8.90 4.77
N LYS A 239 -11.98 -9.04 3.60
CA LYS A 239 -10.54 -8.82 3.42
C LYS A 239 -10.13 -7.35 3.54
N LEU A 240 -11.07 -6.41 3.37
CA LEU A 240 -10.81 -4.98 3.58
C LEU A 240 -10.30 -4.70 5.01
N VAL A 241 -10.76 -5.48 5.99
CA VAL A 241 -10.29 -5.39 7.38
C VAL A 241 -8.81 -5.74 7.49
N ALA A 242 -8.36 -6.79 6.78
CA ALA A 242 -6.95 -7.17 6.75
C ALA A 242 -6.11 -6.09 6.05
N TRP A 243 -6.59 -5.53 4.93
CA TRP A 243 -5.91 -4.42 4.26
C TRP A 243 -5.84 -3.15 5.09
N TYR A 244 -6.87 -2.85 5.88
CA TYR A 244 -6.83 -1.72 6.80
C TYR A 244 -5.71 -1.88 7.84
N LEU A 245 -5.60 -3.06 8.45
CA LEU A 245 -4.54 -3.36 9.41
C LEU A 245 -3.14 -3.40 8.76
N LEU A 246 -3.03 -3.97 7.56
CA LEU A 246 -1.76 -3.97 6.83
C LEU A 246 -1.37 -2.57 6.35
N MET A 247 -2.33 -1.72 6.01
CA MET A 247 -2.09 -0.31 5.69
C MET A 247 -1.51 0.42 6.89
N MET A 248 -1.97 0.12 8.10
CA MET A 248 -1.37 0.68 9.32
C MET A 248 0.08 0.23 9.52
N LEU A 249 0.35 -1.07 9.36
CA LEU A 249 1.72 -1.58 9.40
C LEU A 249 2.60 -0.84 8.40
N SER A 250 2.11 -0.71 7.17
CA SER A 250 2.80 -0.06 6.08
C SER A 250 3.09 1.41 6.40
N PHE A 251 2.08 2.13 6.89
CA PHE A 251 2.20 3.53 7.27
C PHE A 251 3.20 3.76 8.40
N VAL A 252 3.15 2.96 9.47
CA VAL A 252 4.06 3.10 10.61
C VAL A 252 5.49 2.79 10.18
N LEU A 253 5.69 1.74 9.38
CA LEU A 253 7.01 1.39 8.85
C LEU A 253 7.61 2.54 8.04
N VAL A 254 6.82 3.17 7.15
CA VAL A 254 7.25 4.37 6.44
C VAL A 254 7.49 5.53 7.39
N SER A 255 6.69 5.72 8.44
CA SER A 255 6.88 6.82 9.40
C SER A 255 8.18 6.73 10.21
N LEU A 256 8.72 5.52 10.40
CA LEU A 256 10.04 5.32 11.01
C LEU A 256 11.16 5.88 10.12
N VAL A 257 10.96 5.81 8.81
CA VAL A 257 11.87 6.37 7.82
C VAL A 257 11.56 7.84 7.57
N ASN A 258 10.30 8.24 7.45
CA ASN A 258 9.83 9.59 7.18
C ASN A 258 9.10 10.15 8.40
N ARG A 259 9.82 10.90 9.24
CA ARG A 259 9.27 11.37 10.51
C ARG A 259 8.01 12.23 10.31
N PRO A 260 6.92 11.94 11.04
CA PRO A 260 5.72 12.78 11.05
C PRO A 260 6.04 14.21 11.46
N MET A 261 5.58 15.15 10.65
CA MET A 261 5.66 16.58 10.94
C MET A 261 4.29 17.09 11.37
N ILE A 262 4.26 17.86 12.46
CA ILE A 262 3.04 18.49 12.94
C ILE A 262 2.69 19.67 12.04
N TYR A 263 1.40 19.82 11.71
CA TYR A 263 0.91 20.96 10.98
C TYR A 263 0.91 22.18 11.90
N ASN A 264 1.76 23.16 11.60
CA ASN A 264 1.71 24.48 12.21
C ASN A 264 1.01 25.41 11.22
N GLU A 265 -0.12 25.99 11.61
CA GLU A 265 -0.73 27.05 10.79
C GLU A 265 0.31 28.17 10.61
N PRO A 266 0.46 28.72 9.39
CA PRO A 266 1.26 29.92 9.20
C PRO A 266 0.67 31.00 10.10
N THR A 267 1.43 31.47 11.09
CA THR A 267 1.08 32.70 11.81
C THR A 267 0.90 33.78 10.76
N PRO A 268 -0.26 34.47 10.69
CA PRO A 268 -0.43 35.56 9.75
C PRO A 268 0.69 36.56 10.05
N HIS A 269 1.62 36.71 9.11
CA HIS A 269 2.62 37.75 9.20
C HIS A 269 1.85 39.06 9.25
N ASN A 270 2.05 39.82 10.33
CA ASN A 270 1.64 41.20 10.44
C ASN A 270 2.27 41.94 9.24
N GLU A 271 1.52 42.09 8.14
CA GLU A 271 1.78 43.12 7.15
C GLU A 271 1.55 44.45 7.88
N LYS A 272 2.65 45.03 8.36
CA LYS A 272 2.75 46.45 8.67
C LYS A 272 3.24 47.18 7.44
#